data_AF-A0AAU1ZDW0-F1
#
_entry.id   AF-A0AAU1ZDW0-F1
#
_cell.length_a   1.000
_cell.length_b   1.000
_cell.length_c   1.000
_cell.angle_alpha   90.00
_cell.angle_beta   90.00
_cell.angle_gamma   90.00
#
_symmetry.space_group_name_H-M   'P 1'
#
loop_
_entity.id
_entity.type
_entity.pdbx_description
1 polymer ?
#
loop_
_entity_poly.entity_id
_entity_poly.type
_entity_poly.pdbx_seq_one_letter_code
_entity_poly.pdbx_strand_id
1 'polypeptide(L)'
;MARALDLRETAAALERYGRRAVELMVIGAVLLALTVGVGLLPRGEWTSDVIAWLAGLTLTALIFAIGARSIGKRMRHVLGAGTWSAHAAVPVARTWHSATVILASPDTGELWPLTVVAVRQRYDLVRPGPDGVLWWCGDPRRGGVIAPPGGGELIWAKPVRGRAARRRIVARAEREGLLNRPVPRSPQSASAPATVVERRRRWGVWRWVVLVSAVVLGLGIYGAERSMDDPQIDLTILSRQDGDDCTVSWKDPFDGTARTGPYKCHPEEEHLENWDTGFVVSYGPWKGDLYNAEWEGTPVDKVIDVLAGLGALGLLVGLVAGGVGRWRRRPITPVPAPRDAPRVSLAKVGTEPVPTYALLAAHAERQAVTQTGTHRPEADVREVPWWRVRGLRRVSGLNETLTSAAGCAGVGALAGFEEATPIWAYILGVLAVGTLLRSGFQLLTIGRPAARLLARAATAPVPVVRRYAMLHDPYGGAPVLVVFPTHGGPDDRPEGLLVLASPGTPKRPWLGLPSAPTGSVELRGWLDRADNGLPIVVPWIEGRPLWPAEPYREAGGSEFAEQLERLAPPQEEEEASPL
;
A
#
# COMPACT_ATOMS: atom_id res chain seq x y z
N MET A 1 4.22 38.46 -8.12
CA MET A 1 5.18 37.33 -8.13
C MET A 1 4.73 36.35 -9.20
N ALA A 2 5.60 35.92 -10.11
CA ALA A 2 5.18 34.96 -11.12
C ALA A 2 4.91 33.58 -10.51
N ARG A 3 3.93 32.88 -11.08
CA ARG A 3 3.47 31.59 -10.59
C ARG A 3 4.58 30.56 -10.73
N ALA A 4 4.59 29.56 -9.87
CA ALA A 4 5.55 28.47 -9.95
C ALA A 4 5.53 27.78 -11.33
N LEU A 5 4.34 27.70 -11.94
CA LEU A 5 4.14 27.14 -13.27
C LEU A 5 4.70 27.99 -14.41
N ASP A 6 4.95 29.29 -14.19
CA ASP A 6 5.50 30.19 -15.22
C ASP A 6 7.00 29.92 -15.47
N LEU A 7 7.66 29.19 -14.56
CA LEU A 7 9.03 28.72 -14.76
C LEU A 7 9.06 27.59 -15.81
N ARG A 8 9.82 27.79 -16.88
CA ARG A 8 9.90 26.87 -18.03
C ARG A 8 10.25 25.43 -17.62
N GLU A 9 11.19 25.28 -16.69
CA GLU A 9 11.63 24.00 -16.18
C GLU A 9 10.51 23.28 -15.40
N THR A 10 9.70 24.02 -14.64
CA THR A 10 8.55 23.48 -13.91
C THR A 10 7.43 23.06 -14.87
N ALA A 11 7.13 23.89 -15.87
CA ALA A 11 6.15 23.56 -16.91
C ALA A 11 6.56 22.29 -17.67
N ALA A 12 7.81 22.21 -18.11
CA ALA A 12 8.36 21.05 -18.82
C ALA A 12 8.34 19.78 -17.94
N ALA A 13 8.69 19.90 -16.65
CA ALA A 13 8.65 18.77 -15.71
C ALA A 13 7.22 18.24 -15.50
N LEU A 14 6.25 19.15 -15.38
CA LEU A 14 4.84 18.80 -15.25
C LEU A 14 4.29 18.16 -16.54
N GLU A 15 4.73 18.63 -17.70
CA GLU A 15 4.38 18.02 -18.99
C GLU A 15 4.95 16.61 -19.13
N ARG A 16 6.24 16.40 -18.83
CA ARG A 16 6.87 15.06 -18.78
C ARG A 16 6.11 14.11 -17.85
N TYR A 17 5.72 14.60 -16.67
CA TYR A 17 4.92 13.83 -15.72
C TYR A 17 3.53 13.47 -16.28
N GLY A 18 2.90 14.42 -16.98
CA GLY A 18 1.62 14.19 -17.69
C GLY A 18 1.74 13.16 -18.81
N ARG A 19 2.82 13.24 -19.61
CA ARG A 19 3.09 12.31 -20.72
C ARG A 19 3.25 10.87 -20.23
N ARG A 20 4.05 10.64 -19.18
CA ARG A 20 4.18 9.32 -18.55
C ARG A 20 2.85 8.75 -18.04
N ALA A 21 1.98 9.61 -17.51
CA ALA A 21 0.65 9.18 -17.08
C ALA A 21 -0.27 8.79 -18.25
N VAL A 22 -0.10 9.46 -19.41
CA VAL A 22 -0.80 9.10 -20.66
C VAL A 22 -0.22 7.82 -21.25
N GLU A 23 1.10 7.66 -21.29
CA GLU A 23 1.77 6.43 -21.74
C GLU A 23 1.28 5.21 -20.95
N LEU A 24 1.23 5.29 -19.62
CA LEU A 24 0.66 4.21 -18.78
C LEU A 24 -0.82 3.95 -19.06
N MET A 25 -1.59 4.98 -19.42
CA MET A 25 -3.00 4.84 -19.80
C MET A 25 -3.14 4.13 -21.15
N VAL A 26 -2.29 4.47 -22.13
CA VAL A 26 -2.22 3.80 -23.44
C VAL A 26 -1.81 2.34 -23.26
N ILE A 27 -0.78 2.06 -22.46
CA ILE A 27 -0.36 0.68 -22.13
C ILE A 27 -1.53 -0.09 -21.52
N GLY A 28 -2.25 0.49 -20.55
CA GLY A 28 -3.43 -0.12 -19.97
C GLY A 28 -4.54 -0.39 -21.01
N ALA A 29 -4.79 0.54 -21.93
CA ALA A 29 -5.78 0.37 -22.98
C ALA A 29 -5.39 -0.71 -24.01
N VAL A 30 -4.11 -0.78 -24.38
CA VAL A 30 -3.57 -1.84 -25.26
C VAL A 30 -3.68 -3.20 -24.59
N LEU A 31 -3.29 -3.31 -23.31
CA LEU A 31 -3.43 -4.55 -22.56
C LEU A 31 -4.89 -4.99 -22.44
N LEU A 32 -5.82 -4.04 -22.25
CA LEU A 32 -7.26 -4.34 -22.23
C LEU A 32 -7.73 -4.86 -23.58
N ALA A 33 -7.34 -4.21 -24.68
CA ALA A 33 -7.67 -4.66 -26.03
C ALA A 33 -7.12 -6.06 -26.31
N LEU A 34 -5.91 -6.36 -25.84
CA LEU A 34 -5.33 -7.71 -25.92
C LEU A 34 -6.11 -8.71 -25.05
N THR A 35 -6.53 -8.35 -23.84
CA THR A 35 -7.37 -9.21 -22.99
C THR A 35 -8.66 -9.58 -23.71
N VAL A 36 -9.33 -8.59 -24.31
CA VAL A 36 -10.58 -8.81 -25.07
C VAL A 36 -10.30 -9.64 -26.33
N GLY A 37 -9.26 -9.32 -27.09
CA GLY A 37 -8.90 -10.05 -28.31
C GLY A 37 -8.58 -11.52 -28.05
N VAL A 38 -7.82 -11.83 -27.01
CA VAL A 38 -7.56 -13.22 -26.59
C VAL A 38 -8.84 -13.91 -26.12
N GLY A 39 -9.73 -13.19 -25.44
CA GLY A 39 -11.05 -13.70 -25.02
C GLY A 39 -12.00 -14.06 -26.17
N LEU A 40 -11.77 -13.53 -27.37
CA LEU A 40 -12.54 -13.84 -28.58
C LEU A 40 -11.97 -15.02 -29.38
N LEU A 41 -10.77 -15.49 -29.05
CA LEU A 41 -10.19 -16.68 -29.70
C LEU A 41 -10.90 -17.96 -29.21
N PRO A 42 -10.90 -19.04 -30.01
CA PRO A 42 -11.42 -20.34 -29.58
C PRO A 42 -10.82 -20.74 -28.23
N ARG A 43 -11.68 -21.13 -27.28
CA ARG A 43 -11.28 -21.46 -25.90
C ARG A 43 -10.39 -22.70 -25.90
N GLY A 44 -9.08 -22.50 -25.88
CA GLY A 44 -8.09 -23.53 -25.52
C GLY A 44 -7.71 -23.44 -24.04
N GLU A 45 -7.19 -24.51 -23.47
CA GLU A 45 -6.85 -24.60 -22.02
C GLU A 45 -5.94 -23.46 -21.51
N TRP A 46 -5.11 -22.88 -22.37
CA TRP A 46 -4.18 -21.79 -22.02
C TRP A 46 -4.81 -20.38 -22.06
N THR A 47 -6.00 -20.24 -22.67
CA THR A 47 -6.60 -18.91 -22.93
C THR A 47 -7.03 -18.20 -21.65
N SER A 48 -7.58 -18.94 -20.68
CA SER A 48 -8.00 -18.43 -19.37
C SER A 48 -6.83 -17.83 -18.57
N ASP A 49 -5.70 -18.53 -18.53
CA ASP A 49 -4.48 -18.08 -17.84
C ASP A 49 -3.92 -16.80 -18.46
N VAL A 50 -3.85 -16.72 -19.79
CA VAL A 50 -3.38 -15.53 -20.49
C VAL A 50 -4.32 -14.35 -20.27
N ILE A 51 -5.64 -14.57 -20.32
CA ILE A 51 -6.65 -13.55 -20.04
C ILE A 51 -6.48 -13.02 -18.61
N ALA A 52 -6.29 -13.90 -17.62
CA ALA A 52 -6.10 -13.50 -16.23
C ALA A 52 -4.85 -12.63 -16.03
N TRP A 53 -3.72 -13.00 -16.64
CA TRP A 53 -2.49 -12.19 -16.59
C TRP A 53 -2.66 -10.84 -17.27
N LEU A 54 -3.23 -10.80 -18.47
CA LEU A 54 -3.47 -9.55 -19.20
C LEU A 54 -4.44 -8.64 -18.43
N ALA A 55 -5.49 -9.20 -17.82
CA ALA A 55 -6.43 -8.45 -16.99
C ALA A 55 -5.73 -7.86 -15.75
N GLY A 56 -4.88 -8.63 -15.08
CA GLY A 56 -4.10 -8.17 -13.93
C GLY A 56 -3.13 -7.03 -14.29
N LEU A 57 -2.42 -7.15 -15.41
CA LEU A 57 -1.52 -6.10 -15.90
C LEU A 57 -2.29 -4.85 -16.34
N THR A 58 -3.42 -5.02 -17.03
CA THR A 58 -4.33 -3.95 -17.42
C THR A 58 -4.78 -3.13 -16.21
N LEU A 59 -5.31 -3.81 -15.19
CA LEU A 59 -5.80 -3.17 -13.98
C LEU A 59 -4.68 -2.40 -13.27
N THR A 60 -3.50 -3.01 -13.16
CA THR A 60 -2.32 -2.40 -12.53
C THR A 60 -1.91 -1.12 -13.27
N ALA A 61 -1.74 -1.20 -14.60
CA ALA A 61 -1.37 -0.06 -15.43
C ALA A 61 -2.39 1.08 -15.31
N LEU A 62 -3.70 0.77 -15.37
CA LEU A 62 -4.77 1.75 -15.23
C LEU A 62 -4.78 2.42 -13.85
N ILE A 63 -4.58 1.67 -12.76
CA ILE A 63 -4.50 2.22 -11.40
C ILE A 63 -3.33 3.21 -11.29
N PHE A 64 -2.15 2.84 -11.80
CA PHE A 64 -0.99 3.73 -11.79
C PHE A 64 -1.21 4.96 -12.67
N ALA A 65 -1.79 4.80 -13.87
CA ALA A 65 -2.10 5.90 -14.78
C ALA A 65 -3.10 6.91 -14.16
N ILE A 66 -4.19 6.42 -13.57
CA ILE A 66 -5.20 7.24 -12.89
C ILE A 66 -4.60 7.95 -11.67
N GLY A 67 -3.80 7.24 -10.88
CA GLY A 67 -3.09 7.77 -9.72
C GLY A 67 -2.14 8.90 -10.11
N ALA A 68 -1.30 8.66 -11.13
CA ALA A 68 -0.36 9.65 -11.67
C ALA A 68 -1.11 10.85 -12.24
N ARG A 69 -2.11 10.66 -13.11
CA ARG A 69 -2.92 11.75 -13.68
C ARG A 69 -3.59 12.61 -12.60
N SER A 70 -4.09 11.97 -11.54
CA SER A 70 -4.70 12.68 -10.41
C SER A 70 -3.69 13.52 -9.63
N ILE A 71 -2.49 13.00 -9.39
CA ILE A 71 -1.40 13.76 -8.74
C ILE A 71 -0.94 14.90 -9.65
N GLY A 72 -0.78 14.67 -10.96
CA GLY A 72 -0.39 15.69 -11.92
C GLY A 72 -1.39 16.84 -12.02
N LYS A 73 -2.71 16.55 -11.98
CA LYS A 73 -3.74 17.61 -11.90
C LYS A 73 -3.64 18.44 -10.61
N ARG A 74 -3.30 17.80 -9.48
CA ARG A 74 -3.09 18.52 -8.21
C ARG A 74 -1.83 19.37 -8.25
N MET A 75 -0.73 18.83 -8.76
CA MET A 75 0.51 19.59 -8.98
C MET A 75 0.24 20.80 -9.85
N ARG A 76 -0.43 20.64 -11.00
CA ARG A 76 -0.81 21.74 -11.89
C ARG A 76 -1.61 22.82 -11.18
N HIS A 77 -2.63 22.42 -10.41
CA HIS A 77 -3.48 23.37 -9.70
C HIS A 77 -2.69 24.15 -8.64
N VAL A 78 -1.83 23.47 -7.88
CA VAL A 78 -1.01 24.11 -6.84
C VAL A 78 0.03 25.03 -7.46
N LEU A 79 0.75 24.57 -8.49
CA LEU A 79 1.78 25.35 -9.19
C LEU A 79 1.22 26.54 -9.97
N GLY A 80 -0.01 26.43 -10.48
CA GLY A 80 -0.70 27.52 -11.17
C GLY A 80 -1.33 28.55 -10.21
N ALA A 81 -1.53 28.18 -8.94
CA ALA A 81 -2.11 29.07 -7.93
C ALA A 81 -1.07 29.70 -6.99
N GLY A 82 0.08 29.05 -6.82
CA GLY A 82 1.14 29.48 -5.91
C GLY A 82 2.42 29.90 -6.62
N THR A 83 3.34 30.45 -5.83
CA THR A 83 4.71 30.80 -6.24
C THR A 83 5.69 29.82 -5.60
N TRP A 84 6.87 29.65 -6.22
CA TRP A 84 7.95 28.91 -5.58
C TRP A 84 8.51 29.71 -4.41
N SER A 85 8.64 29.08 -3.25
CA SER A 85 9.37 29.59 -2.11
C SER A 85 10.56 28.66 -1.82
N ALA A 86 11.72 29.25 -1.51
CA ALA A 86 12.90 28.49 -1.13
C ALA A 86 12.87 28.22 0.38
N HIS A 87 13.15 26.98 0.77
CA HIS A 87 13.13 26.56 2.17
C HIS A 87 14.42 25.83 2.53
N ALA A 88 14.97 26.14 3.70
CA ALA A 88 15.94 25.24 4.31
C ALA A 88 15.24 23.90 4.57
N ALA A 89 15.90 22.82 4.19
CA ALA A 89 15.32 21.48 4.16
C ALA A 89 16.27 20.45 4.76
N VAL A 90 15.71 19.52 5.53
CA VAL A 90 16.45 18.40 6.11
C VAL A 90 15.69 17.09 5.84
N PRO A 91 16.35 16.04 5.32
CA PRO A 91 15.76 14.72 5.17
C PRO A 91 15.79 13.99 6.51
N VAL A 92 14.64 13.86 7.15
CA VAL A 92 14.59 13.38 8.54
C VAL A 92 14.46 11.87 8.66
N ALA A 93 13.72 11.22 7.76
CA ALA A 93 13.53 9.78 7.87
C ALA A 93 13.31 9.13 6.50
N ARG A 94 14.04 8.04 6.26
CA ARG A 94 13.81 7.10 5.17
C ARG A 94 13.36 5.80 5.79
N THR A 95 12.05 5.59 5.84
CA THR A 95 11.53 4.25 6.09
C THR A 95 11.49 3.49 4.78
N TRP A 96 11.38 2.18 4.87
CA TRP A 96 11.20 1.31 3.72
C TRP A 96 10.03 1.72 2.81
N HIS A 97 9.00 2.38 3.35
CA HIS A 97 7.77 2.72 2.63
C HIS A 97 7.57 4.22 2.39
N SER A 98 8.38 5.09 2.99
CA SER A 98 8.22 6.55 2.88
C SER A 98 9.51 7.31 3.15
N ALA A 99 9.71 8.40 2.40
CA ALA A 99 10.67 9.44 2.76
C ALA A 99 9.93 10.63 3.38
N THR A 100 10.52 11.21 4.43
CA THR A 100 10.01 12.42 5.08
C THR A 100 11.08 13.52 5.02
N VAL A 101 10.65 14.71 4.62
CA VAL A 101 11.47 15.92 4.58
C VAL A 101 10.82 16.99 5.47
N ILE A 102 11.63 17.79 6.14
CA ILE A 102 11.15 18.99 6.86
C ILE A 102 11.63 20.22 6.13
N LEU A 103 10.71 21.16 5.94
CA LEU A 103 11.00 22.48 5.42
C LEU A 103 10.85 23.51 6.55
N ALA A 104 11.77 24.47 6.64
CA ALA A 104 11.60 25.64 7.50
C ALA A 104 10.99 26.80 6.70
N SER A 105 9.92 27.40 7.22
CA SER A 105 9.32 28.60 6.65
C SER A 105 10.30 29.77 6.73
N PRO A 106 10.65 30.45 5.62
CA PRO A 106 11.58 31.57 5.65
C PRO A 106 10.99 32.77 6.42
N ASP A 107 9.67 32.95 6.39
CA ASP A 107 9.02 34.12 6.97
C ASP A 107 8.68 33.93 8.46
N THR A 108 8.30 32.71 8.84
CA THR A 108 7.77 32.43 10.18
C THR A 108 8.65 31.52 11.03
N GLY A 109 9.67 30.89 10.44
CA GLY A 109 10.46 29.84 11.09
C GLY A 109 9.68 28.55 11.39
N GLU A 110 8.39 28.46 11.03
CA GLU A 110 7.58 27.26 11.28
C GLU A 110 8.14 26.05 10.52
N LEU A 111 8.24 24.91 11.19
CA LEU A 111 8.73 23.66 10.62
C LEU A 111 7.58 22.83 10.02
N TRP A 112 7.72 22.49 8.75
CA TRP A 112 6.72 21.75 7.98
C TRP A 112 7.19 20.32 7.69
N PRO A 113 6.77 19.33 8.49
CA PRO A 113 7.09 17.93 8.23
C PRO A 113 6.20 17.37 7.12
N LEU A 114 6.83 16.94 6.02
CA LEU A 114 6.18 16.50 4.80
C LEU A 114 6.62 15.09 4.40
N THR A 115 5.66 14.19 4.23
CA THR A 115 5.84 12.87 3.63
C THR A 115 5.82 12.97 2.11
N VAL A 116 6.87 12.43 1.48
CA VAL A 116 7.06 12.40 0.04
C VAL A 116 6.22 11.29 -0.58
N VAL A 117 5.42 11.63 -1.58
CA VAL A 117 4.56 10.67 -2.31
C VAL A 117 5.21 10.33 -3.65
N ALA A 118 6.20 9.44 -3.59
CA ALA A 118 6.93 8.95 -4.75
C ALA A 118 7.35 7.48 -4.57
N VAL A 119 7.85 6.85 -5.63
CA VAL A 119 8.51 5.54 -5.55
C VAL A 119 9.93 5.71 -4.98
N ARG A 120 10.50 4.66 -4.37
CA ARG A 120 11.79 4.68 -3.67
C ARG A 120 12.94 5.27 -4.52
N GLN A 121 12.97 4.96 -5.81
CA GLN A 121 13.97 5.48 -6.78
C GLN A 121 13.97 7.01 -6.90
N ARG A 122 12.90 7.70 -6.48
CA ARG A 122 12.77 9.16 -6.55
C ARG A 122 12.97 9.85 -5.21
N TYR A 123 13.29 9.12 -4.14
CA TYR A 123 13.54 9.73 -2.84
C TYR A 123 14.82 10.55 -2.81
N ASP A 124 15.81 10.21 -3.64
CA ASP A 124 17.06 10.96 -3.68
C ASP A 124 16.88 12.36 -4.30
N LEU A 125 15.81 12.58 -5.08
CA LEU A 125 15.42 13.90 -5.61
C LEU A 125 14.91 14.87 -4.55
N VAL A 126 14.54 14.38 -3.35
CA VAL A 126 14.13 15.24 -2.22
C VAL A 126 15.25 15.38 -1.19
N ARG A 127 16.43 14.82 -1.48
CA ARG A 127 17.61 15.05 -0.65
C ARG A 127 18.09 16.47 -0.97
N PRO A 128 18.13 17.37 0.02
CA PRO A 128 18.66 18.70 -0.22
C PRO A 128 20.09 18.60 -0.74
N GLY A 129 20.44 19.45 -1.70
CA GLY A 129 21.83 19.60 -2.16
C GLY A 129 22.75 20.16 -1.07
N PRO A 130 24.01 20.49 -1.39
CA PRO A 130 24.96 21.05 -0.43
C PRO A 130 24.46 22.33 0.25
N ASP A 131 23.67 23.14 -0.46
CA ASP A 131 23.06 24.36 0.09
C ASP A 131 21.95 24.09 1.11
N GLY A 132 21.49 22.84 1.22
CA GLY A 132 20.44 22.47 2.17
C GLY A 132 19.05 22.99 1.78
N VAL A 133 18.82 23.37 0.52
CA VAL A 133 17.60 24.04 0.06
C VAL A 133 16.71 23.12 -0.78
N LEU A 134 15.40 23.22 -0.57
CA LEU A 134 14.38 22.73 -1.50
C LEU A 134 13.36 23.84 -1.81
N TRP A 135 12.78 23.79 -3.00
CA TRP A 135 11.68 24.67 -3.38
C TRP A 135 10.35 24.02 -3.04
N TRP A 136 9.42 24.83 -2.53
CA TRP A 136 8.06 24.42 -2.17
C TRP A 136 7.04 25.31 -2.85
N CYS A 137 5.94 24.71 -3.28
CA CYS A 137 4.75 25.42 -3.70
C CYS A 137 3.54 24.66 -3.17
N GLY A 138 2.75 25.28 -2.30
CA GLY A 138 1.51 24.70 -1.77
C GLY A 138 1.23 25.07 -0.32
N ASP A 139 0.24 24.40 0.25
CA ASP A 139 -0.21 24.64 1.61
C ASP A 139 0.38 23.55 2.53
N PRO A 140 1.20 23.89 3.55
CA PRO A 140 1.83 22.91 4.42
C PRO A 140 0.81 22.03 5.17
N ARG A 141 -0.45 22.45 5.31
CA ARG A 141 -1.53 21.68 5.96
C ARG A 141 -2.29 20.78 5.00
N ARG A 142 -2.23 21.02 3.69
CA ARG A 142 -2.95 20.22 2.67
C ARG A 142 -2.02 19.40 1.79
N GLY A 143 -0.77 19.78 1.70
CA GLY A 143 0.23 19.26 0.78
C GLY A 143 0.47 20.21 -0.40
N GLY A 144 1.48 19.86 -1.18
CA GLY A 144 2.03 20.72 -2.22
C GLY A 144 3.11 19.99 -3.01
N VAL A 145 3.85 20.75 -3.79
CA VAL A 145 4.92 20.26 -4.65
C VAL A 145 6.26 20.69 -4.06
N ILE A 146 7.15 19.72 -3.85
CA ILE A 146 8.57 19.96 -3.57
C ILE A 146 9.38 19.70 -4.85
N ALA A 147 10.46 20.45 -5.01
CA ALA A 147 11.44 20.23 -6.06
C ALA A 147 12.84 20.69 -5.59
N PRO A 148 13.93 20.13 -6.16
CA PRO A 148 15.24 20.76 -6.09
C PRO A 148 15.21 22.19 -6.65
N PRO A 149 16.19 23.04 -6.29
CA PRO A 149 16.38 24.34 -6.93
C PRO A 149 16.36 24.22 -8.46
N GLY A 150 15.62 25.11 -9.13
CA GLY A 150 15.37 25.07 -10.58
C GLY A 150 14.06 24.39 -11.00
N GLY A 151 13.35 23.70 -10.10
CA GLY A 151 11.98 23.23 -10.36
C GLY A 151 11.82 22.14 -11.43
N GLY A 152 12.91 21.49 -11.85
CA GLY A 152 12.91 20.50 -12.94
C GLY A 152 12.42 19.09 -12.55
N GLU A 153 12.34 18.78 -11.26
CA GLU A 153 11.94 17.46 -10.74
C GLU A 153 10.86 17.61 -9.67
N LEU A 154 9.60 17.48 -10.09
CA LEU A 154 8.43 17.72 -9.26
C LEU A 154 8.03 16.47 -8.48
N ILE A 155 7.86 16.62 -7.17
CA ILE A 155 7.36 15.56 -6.29
C ILE A 155 6.23 16.09 -5.41
N TRP A 156 5.15 15.32 -5.31
CA TRP A 156 4.04 15.68 -4.43
C TRP A 156 4.39 15.31 -2.99
N ALA A 157 4.26 16.24 -2.07
CA ALA A 157 4.42 16.00 -0.64
C ALA A 157 3.12 16.28 0.10
N LYS A 158 2.91 15.54 1.20
CA LYS A 158 1.74 15.69 2.08
C LYS A 158 2.22 15.94 3.50
N PRO A 159 1.48 16.66 4.34
CA PRO A 159 1.82 16.76 5.75
C PRO A 159 1.90 15.39 6.41
N VAL A 160 2.91 15.21 7.26
CA VAL A 160 2.97 14.06 8.18
C VAL A 160 1.71 14.09 9.05
N ARG A 161 1.01 12.96 9.12
CA ARG A 161 -0.19 12.82 9.94
C ARG A 161 0.19 12.42 11.37
N GLY A 162 -0.54 12.95 12.34
CA GLY A 162 -0.36 12.65 13.77
C GLY A 162 0.57 13.61 14.49
N ARG A 163 0.12 14.19 15.61
CA ARG A 163 0.87 15.20 16.37
C ARG A 163 2.17 14.63 16.95
N ALA A 164 2.15 13.40 17.45
CA ALA A 164 3.34 12.73 17.98
C ALA A 164 4.40 12.44 16.89
N ALA A 165 3.97 11.95 15.72
CA ALA A 165 4.88 11.76 14.58
C ALA A 165 5.47 13.10 14.12
N ARG A 166 4.64 14.15 14.00
CA ARG A 166 5.11 15.51 13.68
C ARG A 166 6.13 16.03 14.70
N ARG A 167 5.84 15.92 16.00
CA ARG A 167 6.76 16.37 17.07
C ARG A 167 8.09 15.65 17.03
N ARG A 168 8.10 14.32 16.93
CA ARG A 168 9.33 13.52 16.83
C ARG A 168 10.19 13.93 15.64
N ILE A 169 9.55 14.08 14.49
CA ILE A 169 10.21 14.45 13.24
C ILE A 169 10.76 15.89 13.34
N VAL A 170 9.98 16.84 13.86
CA VAL A 170 10.40 18.22 14.09
C VAL A 170 11.57 18.30 15.06
N ALA A 171 11.50 17.64 16.23
CA ALA A 171 12.58 17.61 17.20
C ALA A 171 13.88 17.07 16.60
N ARG A 172 13.79 16.05 15.73
CA ARG A 172 14.96 15.56 14.98
C ARG A 172 15.56 16.62 14.06
N ALA A 173 14.75 17.35 13.29
CA ALA A 173 15.30 18.38 12.41
C ALA A 173 15.88 19.58 13.17
N GLU A 174 15.30 19.95 14.31
CA GLU A 174 15.89 20.97 15.19
C GLU A 174 17.29 20.55 15.64
N ARG A 175 17.45 19.28 16.00
CA ARG A 175 18.74 18.69 16.41
C ARG A 175 19.74 18.57 15.27
N GLU A 176 19.26 18.43 14.03
CA GLU A 176 20.09 18.51 12.81
C GLU A 176 20.41 19.96 12.39
N GLY A 177 20.09 20.95 13.24
CA GLY A 177 20.45 22.35 13.05
C GLY A 177 19.67 23.04 11.94
N LEU A 178 18.45 22.57 11.60
CA LEU A 178 17.66 23.13 10.51
C LEU A 178 17.40 24.64 10.67
N LEU A 179 17.17 25.11 11.90
CA LEU A 179 16.93 26.53 12.22
C LEU A 179 18.19 27.39 12.14
N ASN A 180 19.38 26.78 12.17
CA ASN A 180 20.66 27.48 12.07
C ASN A 180 21.14 27.62 10.61
N ARG A 181 20.39 27.09 9.64
CA ARG A 181 20.75 27.19 8.22
C ARG A 181 20.41 28.59 7.68
N PRO A 182 21.24 29.14 6.78
CA PRO A 182 21.00 30.45 6.19
C PRO A 182 19.65 30.45 5.44
N VAL A 183 18.90 31.55 5.58
CA VAL A 183 17.62 31.73 4.90
C VAL A 183 17.88 31.79 3.38
N PRO A 184 17.37 30.82 2.60
CA PRO A 184 17.66 30.80 1.17
C PRO A 184 16.91 31.89 0.43
N ARG A 185 17.55 32.50 -0.57
CA ARG A 185 16.92 33.53 -1.42
C ARG A 185 15.81 32.92 -2.27
N SER A 186 14.61 33.49 -2.18
CA SER A 186 13.47 33.09 -3.00
C SER A 186 13.74 33.37 -4.49
N PRO A 187 13.31 32.47 -5.40
CA PRO A 187 13.45 32.69 -6.84
C PRO A 187 12.56 33.88 -7.28
N GLN A 188 13.16 34.91 -7.88
CA GLN A 188 12.44 36.02 -8.49
C GLN A 188 12.03 35.64 -9.92
N SER A 189 10.74 35.43 -10.15
CA SER A 189 10.20 35.20 -11.49
C SER A 189 9.78 36.52 -12.15
N ALA A 190 10.19 36.71 -13.40
CA ALA A 190 9.80 37.83 -14.27
C ALA A 190 8.27 37.85 -14.48
N SER A 191 7.68 39.05 -14.39
CA SER A 191 6.24 39.30 -14.31
C SER A 191 5.51 39.09 -15.64
N ALA A 192 4.44 38.29 -15.65
CA ALA A 192 3.41 38.27 -16.69
C ALA A 192 2.00 38.30 -16.03
N PRO A 193 0.98 38.89 -16.69
CA PRO A 193 -0.29 39.21 -16.03
C PRO A 193 -1.21 37.99 -15.85
N ALA A 194 -1.89 37.96 -14.71
CA ALA A 194 -2.68 36.85 -14.20
C ALA A 194 -4.18 36.98 -14.52
N THR A 195 -4.76 35.98 -15.18
CA THR A 195 -6.21 35.76 -15.22
C THR A 195 -6.66 34.89 -14.04
N VAL A 196 -7.77 35.29 -13.42
CA VAL A 196 -8.43 34.62 -12.28
C VAL A 196 -9.46 33.64 -12.84
N VAL A 197 -9.35 32.36 -12.47
CA VAL A 197 -10.33 31.33 -12.83
C VAL A 197 -11.09 30.89 -11.58
N GLU A 198 -12.40 31.03 -11.66
CA GLU A 198 -13.37 30.73 -10.63
C GLU A 198 -13.49 29.22 -10.33
N ARG A 199 -13.64 28.87 -9.05
CA ARG A 199 -13.71 27.49 -8.56
C ARG A 199 -15.10 26.88 -8.79
N ARG A 200 -15.24 25.99 -9.78
CA ARG A 200 -16.37 25.05 -9.82
C ARG A 200 -16.18 23.88 -8.84
N ARG A 201 -17.11 23.75 -7.91
CA ARG A 201 -17.25 22.66 -6.92
C ARG A 201 -17.54 21.35 -7.66
N ARG A 202 -16.51 20.53 -7.92
CA ARG A 202 -16.67 19.25 -8.62
C ARG A 202 -17.39 18.23 -7.73
N TRP A 203 -18.58 17.83 -8.13
CA TRP A 203 -19.34 16.73 -7.55
C TRP A 203 -18.56 15.41 -7.64
N GLY A 204 -18.80 14.50 -6.70
CA GLY A 204 -18.07 13.24 -6.55
C GLY A 204 -18.38 12.24 -7.67
N VAL A 205 -17.69 12.36 -8.81
CA VAL A 205 -17.83 11.50 -10.00
C VAL A 205 -17.87 10.00 -9.66
N TRP A 206 -17.08 9.54 -8.68
CA TRP A 206 -17.06 8.13 -8.27
C TRP A 206 -18.36 7.62 -7.67
N ARG A 207 -19.17 8.49 -7.05
CA ARG A 207 -20.51 8.11 -6.57
C ARG A 207 -21.42 7.78 -7.75
N TRP A 208 -21.33 8.56 -8.82
CA TRP A 208 -22.11 8.32 -10.03
C TRP A 208 -21.65 7.08 -10.78
N VAL A 209 -20.35 6.82 -10.83
CA VAL A 209 -19.83 5.56 -11.40
C VAL A 209 -20.41 4.35 -10.67
N VAL A 210 -20.40 4.34 -9.33
CA VAL A 210 -20.97 3.23 -8.54
C VAL A 210 -22.47 3.11 -8.77
N LEU A 211 -23.22 4.21 -8.78
CA LEU A 211 -24.67 4.19 -8.98
C LEU A 211 -25.05 3.68 -10.38
N VAL A 212 -24.41 4.20 -11.43
CA VAL A 212 -24.66 3.75 -12.81
C VAL A 212 -24.31 2.28 -12.96
N SER A 213 -23.17 1.85 -12.41
CA SER A 213 -22.75 0.45 -12.50
C SER A 213 -23.69 -0.49 -11.73
N ALA A 214 -24.23 -0.04 -10.59
CA ALA A 214 -25.24 -0.80 -9.84
C ALA A 214 -26.57 -0.92 -10.59
N VAL A 215 -26.99 0.15 -11.28
CA VAL A 215 -28.19 0.10 -12.15
C VAL A 215 -27.97 -0.86 -13.32
N VAL A 216 -26.82 -0.77 -14.00
CA VAL A 216 -26.47 -1.66 -15.12
C VAL A 216 -26.40 -3.11 -14.67
N LEU A 217 -25.77 -3.39 -13.52
CA LEU A 217 -25.74 -4.73 -12.94
C LEU A 217 -27.15 -5.22 -12.57
N GLY A 218 -27.96 -4.36 -11.95
CA GLY A 218 -29.34 -4.71 -11.57
C GLY A 218 -30.22 -5.03 -12.78
N LEU A 219 -30.04 -4.35 -13.91
CA LEU A 219 -30.74 -4.68 -15.16
C LEU A 219 -30.32 -6.04 -15.71
N GLY A 220 -29.03 -6.39 -15.64
CA GLY A 220 -28.56 -7.73 -16.00
C GLY A 220 -29.17 -8.82 -15.10
N ILE A 221 -29.13 -8.62 -13.77
CA ILE A 221 -29.72 -9.57 -12.81
C ILE A 221 -31.23 -9.70 -13.02
N TYR A 222 -31.94 -8.59 -13.22
CA TYR A 222 -33.38 -8.62 -13.46
C TYR A 222 -33.73 -9.37 -14.75
N GLY A 223 -32.95 -9.20 -15.82
CA GLY A 223 -33.12 -9.96 -17.05
C GLY A 223 -32.96 -11.47 -16.81
N ALA A 224 -31.87 -11.86 -16.15
CA ALA A 224 -31.59 -13.26 -15.82
C ALA A 224 -32.65 -13.89 -14.89
N GLU A 225 -33.20 -13.12 -13.94
CA GLU A 225 -34.31 -13.61 -13.10
C GLU A 225 -35.59 -13.78 -13.90
N ARG A 226 -35.92 -12.83 -14.78
CA ARG A 226 -37.15 -12.90 -15.58
C ARG A 226 -37.11 -13.98 -16.64
N SER A 227 -35.94 -14.33 -17.17
CA SER A 227 -35.84 -15.46 -18.09
C SER A 227 -36.15 -16.81 -17.44
N MET A 228 -36.07 -16.93 -16.11
CA MET A 228 -36.53 -18.15 -15.43
C MET A 228 -38.06 -18.30 -15.42
N ASP A 229 -38.78 -17.20 -15.61
CA ASP A 229 -40.25 -17.15 -15.69
C ASP A 229 -40.76 -17.16 -17.14
N ASP A 230 -39.86 -17.30 -18.13
CA ASP A 230 -40.26 -17.29 -19.54
C ASP A 230 -41.09 -18.54 -19.87
N PRO A 231 -42.28 -18.38 -20.48
CA PRO A 231 -43.16 -19.49 -20.76
C PRO A 231 -42.52 -20.45 -21.78
N GLN A 232 -42.45 -21.72 -21.41
CA GLN A 232 -42.17 -22.80 -22.34
C GLN A 232 -43.42 -23.07 -23.19
N ILE A 233 -43.25 -23.16 -24.51
CA ILE A 233 -44.33 -23.39 -25.46
C ILE A 233 -43.95 -24.49 -26.47
N ASP A 234 -44.98 -25.13 -27.02
CA ASP A 234 -44.82 -26.08 -28.12
C ASP A 234 -44.66 -25.34 -29.45
N LEU A 235 -43.73 -25.81 -30.26
CA LEU A 235 -43.38 -25.30 -31.57
C LEU A 235 -43.78 -26.31 -32.64
N THR A 236 -44.38 -25.86 -33.74
CA THR A 236 -44.63 -26.71 -34.92
C THR A 236 -43.54 -26.47 -35.96
N ILE A 237 -42.78 -27.51 -36.30
CA ILE A 237 -41.72 -27.42 -37.30
C ILE A 237 -42.36 -27.34 -38.69
N LEU A 238 -42.12 -26.22 -39.40
CA LEU A 238 -42.63 -26.01 -40.76
C LEU A 238 -41.65 -26.53 -41.81
N SER A 239 -40.35 -26.32 -41.59
CA SER A 239 -39.29 -26.80 -42.47
C SER A 239 -37.98 -26.94 -41.70
N ARG A 240 -37.28 -28.06 -41.92
CA ARG A 240 -35.92 -28.29 -41.45
C ARG A 240 -34.94 -28.04 -42.60
N GLN A 241 -33.96 -27.17 -42.39
CA GLN A 241 -32.84 -26.97 -43.32
C GLN A 241 -31.69 -27.91 -42.92
N ASP A 242 -30.69 -28.08 -43.79
CA ASP A 242 -29.53 -28.93 -43.47
C ASP A 242 -28.81 -28.40 -42.20
N GLY A 243 -28.73 -29.25 -41.16
CA GLY A 243 -28.21 -28.90 -39.83
C GLY A 243 -29.30 -28.70 -38.78
N ASP A 244 -29.01 -27.91 -37.74
CA ASP A 244 -29.94 -27.63 -36.63
C ASP A 244 -30.87 -26.45 -36.92
N ASP A 245 -30.81 -25.86 -38.11
CA ASP A 245 -31.62 -24.70 -38.50
C ASP A 245 -33.02 -25.11 -38.96
N CYS A 246 -34.03 -24.62 -38.26
CA CYS A 246 -35.44 -24.87 -38.52
C CYS A 246 -36.22 -23.56 -38.71
N THR A 247 -37.32 -23.63 -39.45
CA THR A 247 -38.38 -22.61 -39.39
C THR A 247 -39.57 -23.21 -38.65
N VAL A 248 -40.01 -22.54 -37.60
CA VAL A 248 -41.09 -23.00 -36.73
C VAL A 248 -42.26 -22.03 -36.73
N SER A 249 -43.45 -22.55 -36.46
CA SER A 249 -44.66 -21.78 -36.16
C SER A 249 -45.02 -21.96 -34.70
N TRP A 250 -45.39 -20.88 -34.03
CA TRP A 250 -45.85 -20.92 -32.64
C TRP A 250 -46.95 -19.90 -32.39
N LYS A 251 -47.67 -20.08 -31.28
CA LYS A 251 -48.66 -19.12 -30.80
C LYS A 251 -48.04 -18.32 -29.67
N ASP A 252 -47.92 -17.01 -29.84
CA ASP A 252 -47.34 -16.13 -28.82
C ASP A 252 -48.23 -16.19 -27.55
N PRO A 253 -47.66 -16.55 -26.38
CA PRO A 253 -48.43 -16.76 -25.15
C PRO A 253 -49.02 -15.46 -24.58
N PHE A 254 -48.56 -14.29 -25.03
CA PHE A 254 -48.98 -12.99 -24.50
C PHE A 254 -50.13 -12.34 -25.27
N ASP A 255 -50.18 -12.52 -26.59
CA ASP A 255 -51.22 -11.93 -27.45
C ASP A 255 -52.03 -12.96 -28.25
N GLY A 256 -51.62 -14.23 -28.25
CA GLY A 256 -52.27 -15.31 -28.96
C GLY A 256 -52.05 -15.30 -30.47
N THR A 257 -51.20 -14.41 -31.00
CA THR A 257 -50.91 -14.31 -32.43
C THR A 257 -50.07 -15.50 -32.89
N ALA A 258 -50.38 -16.04 -34.06
CA ALA A 258 -49.53 -17.05 -34.69
C ALA A 258 -48.32 -16.35 -35.32
N ARG A 259 -47.13 -16.79 -34.95
CA ARG A 259 -45.85 -16.26 -35.44
C ARG A 259 -45.05 -17.37 -36.11
N THR A 260 -44.19 -16.98 -37.03
CA THR A 260 -43.25 -17.88 -37.71
C THR A 260 -41.87 -17.25 -37.73
N GLY A 261 -40.81 -18.06 -37.64
CA GLY A 261 -39.46 -17.55 -37.52
C GLY A 261 -38.39 -18.64 -37.49
N PRO A 262 -37.11 -18.25 -37.61
CA PRO A 262 -35.99 -19.17 -37.50
C PRO A 262 -35.82 -19.68 -36.06
N TYR A 263 -35.37 -20.93 -35.92
CA TYR A 263 -35.15 -21.61 -34.64
C TYR A 263 -34.04 -22.65 -34.76
N LYS A 264 -33.33 -22.92 -33.66
CA LYS A 264 -32.31 -23.97 -33.58
C LYS A 264 -32.92 -25.22 -32.94
N CYS A 265 -33.35 -26.16 -33.78
CA CYS A 265 -33.93 -27.43 -33.36
C CYS A 265 -32.90 -28.27 -32.60
N HIS A 266 -33.35 -29.07 -31.64
CA HIS A 266 -32.46 -30.05 -31.02
C HIS A 266 -32.14 -31.20 -32.00
N PRO A 267 -30.86 -31.56 -32.17
CA PRO A 267 -30.47 -32.71 -32.97
C PRO A 267 -30.91 -34.00 -32.26
N GLU A 268 -31.88 -34.68 -32.85
CA GLU A 268 -32.22 -36.08 -32.61
C GLU A 268 -32.67 -36.45 -31.18
N GLU A 269 -33.91 -36.08 -30.81
CA GLU A 269 -34.73 -36.95 -29.96
C GLU A 269 -35.84 -37.60 -30.79
N GLU A 270 -35.84 -38.93 -30.81
CA GLU A 270 -36.50 -39.84 -31.75
C GLU A 270 -38.04 -39.82 -31.74
N HIS A 271 -38.72 -38.85 -31.10
CA HIS A 271 -40.07 -39.12 -30.61
C HIS A 271 -41.28 -38.39 -31.17
N LEU A 272 -41.19 -37.39 -32.04
CA LEU A 272 -42.39 -36.85 -32.69
C LEU A 272 -41.98 -35.97 -33.89
N GLU A 273 -42.42 -36.34 -35.11
CA GLU A 273 -41.81 -35.89 -36.38
C GLU A 273 -41.93 -34.39 -36.74
N ASN A 274 -42.73 -33.57 -36.05
CA ASN A 274 -43.00 -32.18 -36.49
C ASN A 274 -43.19 -31.16 -35.36
N TRP A 275 -42.66 -31.43 -34.16
CA TRP A 275 -42.77 -30.50 -33.04
C TRP A 275 -41.43 -30.36 -32.31
N ASP A 276 -41.28 -29.28 -31.56
CA ASP A 276 -40.18 -29.03 -30.62
C ASP A 276 -40.72 -28.18 -29.44
N THR A 277 -39.92 -27.92 -28.42
CA THR A 277 -40.25 -26.95 -27.36
C THR A 277 -39.26 -25.81 -27.36
N GLY A 278 -39.73 -24.61 -27.04
CA GLY A 278 -38.89 -23.43 -26.87
C GLY A 278 -39.45 -22.48 -25.84
N PHE A 279 -38.67 -21.47 -25.50
CA PHE A 279 -39.03 -20.44 -24.53
C PHE A 279 -39.28 -19.11 -25.26
N VAL A 280 -40.29 -18.37 -24.81
CA VAL A 280 -40.59 -17.05 -25.36
C VAL A 280 -40.25 -15.97 -24.35
N VAL A 281 -39.40 -15.02 -24.76
CA VAL A 281 -38.98 -13.91 -23.90
C VAL A 281 -40.19 -13.12 -23.40
N SER A 282 -40.34 -12.99 -22.07
CA SER A 282 -41.49 -12.35 -21.44
C SER A 282 -41.33 -10.85 -21.17
N TYR A 283 -40.14 -10.30 -21.39
CA TYR A 283 -39.75 -8.95 -20.94
C TYR A 283 -38.96 -8.15 -21.99
N GLY A 284 -38.89 -6.84 -21.75
CA GLY A 284 -38.05 -5.93 -22.53
C GLY A 284 -38.52 -5.72 -23.98
N PRO A 285 -37.65 -5.12 -24.82
CA PRO A 285 -37.96 -4.87 -26.23
C PRO A 285 -37.96 -6.14 -27.10
N TRP A 286 -37.50 -7.26 -26.55
CA TRP A 286 -37.44 -8.58 -27.21
C TRP A 286 -38.63 -9.48 -26.84
N LYS A 287 -39.65 -8.92 -26.17
CA LYS A 287 -40.81 -9.71 -25.75
C LYS A 287 -41.47 -10.38 -26.97
N GLY A 288 -41.61 -11.71 -26.91
CA GLY A 288 -42.12 -12.52 -28.02
C GLY A 288 -41.04 -13.17 -28.88
N ASP A 289 -39.75 -12.87 -28.67
CA ASP A 289 -38.64 -13.56 -29.31
C ASP A 289 -38.53 -14.99 -28.79
N LEU A 290 -38.16 -15.91 -29.66
CA LEU A 290 -38.07 -17.35 -29.38
C LEU A 290 -36.61 -17.77 -29.16
N TYR A 291 -36.37 -18.63 -28.18
CA TYR A 291 -35.06 -19.25 -27.94
C TYR A 291 -35.17 -20.69 -27.42
N ASN A 292 -34.11 -21.47 -27.59
CA ASN A 292 -34.06 -22.88 -27.19
C ASN A 292 -33.48 -23.07 -25.76
N ALA A 293 -33.43 -24.31 -25.27
CA ALA A 293 -32.89 -24.61 -23.94
C ALA A 293 -31.39 -24.25 -23.77
N GLU A 294 -30.67 -24.10 -24.88
CA GLU A 294 -29.26 -23.68 -24.93
C GLU A 294 -29.10 -22.17 -25.08
N TRP A 295 -30.19 -21.39 -24.93
CA TRP A 295 -30.22 -19.93 -25.02
C TRP A 295 -29.96 -19.37 -26.43
N GLU A 296 -30.07 -20.21 -27.46
CA GLU A 296 -29.91 -19.80 -28.85
C GLU A 296 -31.25 -19.34 -29.47
N GLY A 297 -31.20 -18.33 -30.33
CA GLY A 297 -32.36 -17.80 -31.05
C GLY A 297 -32.70 -16.34 -30.74
N THR A 298 -32.24 -15.82 -29.60
CA THR A 298 -32.43 -14.41 -29.20
C THR A 298 -31.10 -13.73 -28.85
N PRO A 299 -30.92 -12.42 -29.15
CA PRO A 299 -29.77 -11.67 -28.67
C PRO A 299 -29.85 -11.32 -27.17
N VAL A 300 -31.00 -11.55 -26.51
CA VAL A 300 -31.28 -11.17 -25.11
C VAL A 300 -30.23 -11.70 -24.16
N ASP A 301 -29.89 -12.98 -24.26
CA ASP A 301 -28.94 -13.64 -23.37
C ASP A 301 -27.57 -12.95 -23.39
N LYS A 302 -27.01 -12.74 -24.59
CA LYS A 302 -25.74 -12.02 -24.79
C LYS A 302 -25.79 -10.59 -24.23
N VAL A 303 -26.92 -9.90 -24.37
CA VAL A 303 -27.09 -8.54 -23.84
C VAL A 303 -27.12 -8.55 -22.31
N ILE A 304 -27.82 -9.50 -21.70
CA ILE A 304 -27.91 -9.68 -20.25
C ILE A 304 -26.53 -9.96 -19.66
N ASP A 305 -25.78 -10.87 -20.26
CA ASP A 305 -24.41 -11.20 -19.85
C ASP A 305 -23.47 -10.00 -19.92
N VAL A 306 -23.53 -9.22 -21.02
CA VAL A 306 -22.73 -8.02 -21.17
C VAL A 306 -23.10 -6.96 -20.13
N LEU A 307 -24.39 -6.76 -19.87
CA LEU A 307 -24.86 -5.81 -18.84
C LEU A 307 -24.41 -6.24 -17.44
N ALA A 308 -24.58 -7.50 -17.09
CA ALA A 308 -24.12 -8.03 -15.81
C ALA A 308 -22.60 -7.88 -15.64
N GLY A 309 -21.82 -8.26 -16.66
CA GLY A 309 -20.36 -8.16 -16.67
C GLY A 309 -19.86 -6.72 -16.57
N LEU A 310 -20.39 -5.80 -17.38
CA LEU A 310 -20.01 -4.38 -17.35
C LEU A 310 -20.43 -3.70 -16.05
N GLY A 311 -21.61 -4.04 -15.54
CA GLY A 311 -22.12 -3.56 -14.25
C GLY A 311 -21.20 -3.99 -13.10
N ALA A 312 -20.84 -5.27 -13.03
CA ALA A 312 -19.94 -5.79 -12.01
C ALA A 312 -18.55 -5.13 -12.07
N LEU A 313 -17.97 -5.01 -13.28
CA LEU A 313 -16.67 -4.38 -13.48
C LEU A 313 -16.68 -2.90 -13.08
N GLY A 314 -17.70 -2.14 -13.52
CA GLY A 314 -17.84 -0.73 -13.19
C GLY A 314 -18.03 -0.49 -11.69
N LEU A 315 -18.77 -1.37 -11.01
CA LEU A 315 -19.02 -1.31 -9.58
C LEU A 315 -17.73 -1.58 -8.80
N LEU A 316 -16.92 -2.54 -9.26
CA LEU A 316 -15.60 -2.83 -8.71
C LEU A 316 -14.64 -1.65 -8.85
N VAL A 317 -14.52 -1.10 -10.06
CA VAL A 317 -13.68 0.08 -10.33
C VAL A 317 -14.16 1.27 -9.49
N GLY A 318 -15.47 1.50 -9.41
CA GLY A 318 -16.09 2.55 -8.63
C GLY A 318 -15.85 2.43 -7.12
N LEU A 319 -16.01 1.22 -6.55
CA LEU A 319 -15.79 0.95 -5.13
C LEU A 319 -14.30 1.01 -4.76
N VAL A 320 -13.40 0.47 -5.58
CA VAL A 320 -11.95 0.55 -5.33
C VAL A 320 -11.47 1.99 -5.44
N ALA A 321 -11.81 2.70 -6.52
CA ALA A 321 -11.41 4.10 -6.72
C ALA A 321 -12.06 5.04 -5.68
N GLY A 322 -13.35 4.82 -5.39
CA GLY A 322 -14.12 5.54 -4.38
C GLY A 322 -13.64 5.26 -2.95
N GLY A 323 -13.30 4.01 -2.65
CA GLY A 323 -12.75 3.54 -1.38
C GLY A 323 -11.34 4.09 -1.15
N VAL A 324 -10.46 4.05 -2.15
CA VAL A 324 -9.14 4.73 -2.10
C VAL A 324 -9.32 6.24 -1.94
N GLY A 325 -10.29 6.83 -2.63
CA GLY A 325 -10.64 8.25 -2.49
C GLY A 325 -11.14 8.61 -1.09
N ARG A 326 -12.02 7.79 -0.50
CA ARG A 326 -12.58 7.96 0.84
C ARG A 326 -11.57 7.67 1.93
N TRP A 327 -10.75 6.62 1.80
CA TRP A 327 -9.68 6.30 2.73
C TRP A 327 -8.60 7.40 2.77
N ARG A 328 -8.27 7.98 1.60
CA ARG A 328 -7.41 9.18 1.55
C ARG A 328 -8.03 10.39 2.24
N ARG A 329 -9.38 10.47 2.29
CA ARG A 329 -10.16 11.56 2.89
C ARG A 329 -10.66 11.29 4.32
N ARG A 330 -10.62 10.06 4.84
CA ARG A 330 -11.01 9.75 6.21
C ARG A 330 -10.04 10.51 7.14
N PRO A 331 -10.53 11.47 7.95
CA PRO A 331 -9.81 11.81 9.15
C PRO A 331 -9.78 10.54 9.99
N ILE A 332 -8.59 10.04 10.29
CA ILE A 332 -8.44 8.98 11.29
C ILE A 332 -8.99 9.59 12.57
N THR A 333 -10.05 8.98 13.11
CA THR A 333 -10.63 9.36 14.39
C THR A 333 -9.47 9.42 15.39
N PRO A 334 -9.19 10.58 16.00
CA PRO A 334 -8.16 10.64 17.02
C PRO A 334 -8.52 9.60 18.08
N VAL A 335 -7.59 8.68 18.35
CA VAL A 335 -7.58 7.95 19.62
C VAL A 335 -7.80 9.02 20.70
N PRO A 336 -8.82 8.90 21.56
CA PRO A 336 -9.05 9.89 22.61
C PRO A 336 -7.72 10.03 23.36
N ALA A 337 -7.19 11.25 23.35
CA ALA A 337 -5.94 11.54 24.01
C ALA A 337 -6.08 11.08 25.47
N PRO A 338 -5.07 10.40 26.06
CA PRO A 338 -5.00 10.33 27.50
C PRO A 338 -5.11 11.76 28.01
N ARG A 339 -6.05 11.98 28.95
CA ARG A 339 -6.25 13.26 29.64
C ARG A 339 -4.88 13.82 30.01
N ASP A 340 -4.68 15.10 29.71
CA ASP A 340 -3.45 15.84 29.94
C ASP A 340 -2.84 15.45 31.29
N ALA A 341 -1.79 14.62 31.25
CA ALA A 341 -0.85 14.56 32.35
C ALA A 341 -0.24 15.96 32.45
N PRO A 342 -0.13 16.54 33.67
CA PRO A 342 0.36 17.89 33.86
C PRO A 342 1.72 18.05 33.17
N ARG A 343 1.78 18.99 32.22
CA ARG A 343 3.05 19.37 31.59
C ARG A 343 3.88 20.11 32.62
N VAL A 344 4.80 19.39 33.25
CA VAL A 344 5.95 20.00 33.91
C VAL A 344 6.86 20.53 32.79
N SER A 345 6.98 21.85 32.70
CA SER A 345 7.97 22.51 31.86
C SER A 345 9.36 22.31 32.48
N LEU A 346 10.09 21.30 32.01
CA LEU A 346 11.53 21.17 32.29
C LEU A 346 12.31 22.06 31.32
N ALA A 347 12.42 23.33 31.69
CA ALA A 347 13.45 24.23 31.17
C ALA A 347 14.59 24.30 32.18
N LYS A 348 15.44 23.26 32.20
CA LYS A 348 16.79 23.32 32.74
C LYS A 348 17.64 22.38 31.92
N VAL A 349 18.47 22.94 31.03
CA VAL A 349 19.57 22.21 30.38
C VAL A 349 20.63 21.98 31.47
N GLY A 350 20.34 21.07 32.39
CA GLY A 350 21.36 20.38 33.15
C GLY A 350 21.95 19.32 32.25
N THR A 351 23.26 19.17 32.26
CA THR A 351 23.96 18.01 31.69
C THR A 351 23.57 16.79 32.52
N GLU A 352 22.35 16.28 32.35
CA GLU A 352 21.91 15.11 33.08
C GLU A 352 22.83 13.93 32.73
N PRO A 353 23.29 13.18 33.74
CA PRO A 353 24.20 12.07 33.53
C PRO A 353 23.54 11.03 32.64
N VAL A 354 24.22 10.70 31.52
CA VAL A 354 23.81 9.59 30.63
C VAL A 354 23.72 8.31 31.47
N PRO A 355 22.61 7.55 31.41
CA PRO A 355 22.40 6.38 32.26
C PRO A 355 23.50 5.34 32.02
N THR A 356 24.03 4.82 33.12
CA THR A 356 25.15 3.86 33.14
C THR A 356 24.69 2.44 32.90
N TYR A 357 25.65 1.53 32.60
CA TYR A 357 25.38 0.11 32.46
C TYR A 357 24.63 -0.48 33.67
N ALA A 358 25.06 -0.16 34.90
CA ALA A 358 24.42 -0.67 36.11
C ALA A 358 22.94 -0.28 36.22
N LEU A 359 22.61 0.97 35.91
CA LEU A 359 21.22 1.45 35.95
C LEU A 359 20.37 0.71 34.91
N LEU A 360 20.86 0.62 33.68
CA LEU A 360 20.13 -0.02 32.58
C LEU A 360 20.03 -1.53 32.75
N ALA A 361 21.07 -2.17 33.29
CA ALA A 361 21.05 -3.58 33.68
C ALA A 361 20.00 -3.83 34.76
N ALA A 362 19.95 -3.02 35.81
CA ALA A 362 18.93 -3.14 36.85
C ALA A 362 17.51 -2.92 36.29
N HIS A 363 17.35 -2.01 35.32
CA HIS A 363 16.07 -1.80 34.65
C HIS A 363 15.67 -3.00 33.76
N ALA A 364 16.64 -3.58 33.05
CA ALA A 364 16.45 -4.78 32.24
C ALA A 364 16.02 -5.99 33.09
N GLU A 365 16.66 -6.18 34.25
CA GLU A 365 16.29 -7.23 35.23
C GLU A 365 14.85 -7.03 35.74
N ARG A 366 14.45 -5.80 36.07
CA ARG A 366 13.06 -5.51 36.49
C ARG A 366 12.03 -5.77 35.39
N GLN A 367 12.42 -5.59 34.13
CA GLN A 367 11.55 -5.83 32.97
C GLN A 367 11.61 -7.29 32.48
N ALA A 368 12.45 -8.14 33.07
CA ALA A 368 12.63 -9.50 32.60
C ALA A 368 11.32 -10.29 32.75
N VAL A 369 10.74 -10.67 31.61
CA VAL A 369 9.52 -11.49 31.57
C VAL A 369 9.94 -12.96 31.57
N THR A 370 9.54 -13.71 32.60
CA THR A 370 9.72 -15.16 32.64
C THR A 370 9.02 -15.81 31.44
N GLN A 371 9.80 -16.35 30.50
CA GLN A 371 9.26 -16.99 29.32
C GLN A 371 8.77 -18.41 29.66
N THR A 372 7.46 -18.55 29.90
CA THR A 372 6.83 -19.86 30.08
C THR A 372 6.38 -20.43 28.73
N GLY A 373 7.31 -21.06 28.01
CA GLY A 373 6.99 -21.76 26.77
C GLY A 373 8.19 -22.39 26.07
N THR A 374 7.96 -23.54 25.43
CA THR A 374 8.95 -24.18 24.57
C THR A 374 9.10 -23.36 23.27
N HIS A 375 10.13 -22.52 23.21
CA HIS A 375 10.46 -21.82 21.97
C HIS A 375 11.17 -22.80 21.01
N ARG A 376 10.55 -23.09 19.87
CA ARG A 376 11.19 -23.87 18.80
C ARG A 376 12.35 -23.02 18.23
N PRO A 377 13.61 -23.49 18.31
CA PRO A 377 14.75 -22.72 17.79
C PRO A 377 14.56 -22.36 16.32
N GLU A 378 14.97 -21.15 15.95
CA GLU A 378 15.05 -20.76 14.55
C GLU A 378 16.17 -21.55 13.87
N ALA A 379 16.01 -21.82 12.57
CA ALA A 379 17.06 -22.46 11.79
C ALA A 379 18.26 -21.51 11.66
N ASP A 380 19.48 -22.06 11.70
CA ASP A 380 20.69 -21.26 11.54
C ASP A 380 20.79 -20.73 10.10
N VAL A 381 20.83 -19.41 9.95
CA VAL A 381 20.98 -18.71 8.66
C VAL A 381 22.29 -19.06 7.93
N ARG A 382 23.27 -19.62 8.63
CA ARG A 382 24.53 -20.12 8.03
C ARG A 382 24.35 -21.44 7.30
N GLU A 383 23.40 -22.26 7.75
CA GLU A 383 23.17 -23.62 7.24
C GLU A 383 22.02 -23.68 6.24
N VAL A 384 21.03 -22.78 6.39
CA VAL A 384 19.83 -22.77 5.55
C VAL A 384 19.65 -21.44 4.80
N PRO A 385 19.03 -21.46 3.62
CA PRO A 385 18.70 -20.22 2.93
C PRO A 385 17.73 -19.37 3.77
N TRP A 386 17.84 -18.05 3.65
CA TRP A 386 17.09 -17.06 4.45
C TRP A 386 15.57 -17.32 4.52
N TRP A 387 14.97 -17.86 3.46
CA TRP A 387 13.53 -18.14 3.40
C TRP A 387 13.10 -19.33 4.25
N ARG A 388 14.03 -20.12 4.82
CA ARG A 388 13.75 -21.14 5.84
C ARG A 388 13.82 -20.59 7.27
N VAL A 389 14.44 -19.43 7.46
CA VAL A 389 14.56 -18.75 8.75
C VAL A 389 13.27 -17.96 9.03
N ARG A 390 12.58 -18.28 10.14
CA ARG A 390 11.23 -17.75 10.41
C ARG A 390 11.21 -16.23 10.57
N GLY A 391 12.14 -15.66 11.33
CA GLY A 391 12.27 -14.21 11.49
C GLY A 391 12.48 -13.48 10.16
N LEU A 392 13.39 -13.98 9.30
CA LEU A 392 13.65 -13.39 7.98
C LEU A 392 12.46 -13.51 7.02
N ARG A 393 11.72 -14.62 7.04
CA ARG A 393 10.45 -14.74 6.29
C ARG A 393 9.46 -13.66 6.69
N ARG A 394 9.32 -13.40 8.00
CA ARG A 394 8.42 -12.38 8.52
C ARG A 394 8.87 -10.97 8.12
N VAL A 395 10.15 -10.66 8.28
CA VAL A 395 10.72 -9.36 7.83
C VAL A 395 10.51 -9.16 6.32
N SER A 396 10.59 -10.23 5.53
CA SER A 396 10.39 -10.15 4.08
C SER A 396 8.93 -9.99 3.64
N GLY A 397 7.94 -10.21 4.49
CA GLY A 397 6.54 -10.27 4.07
C GLY A 397 6.16 -11.52 3.27
N LEU A 398 7.00 -12.57 3.31
CA LEU A 398 6.76 -13.80 2.55
C LEU A 398 5.54 -14.55 3.06
N ASN A 399 5.28 -14.53 4.36
CA ASN A 399 4.11 -15.22 4.95
C ASN A 399 2.80 -14.60 4.45
N GLU A 400 2.73 -13.27 4.42
CA GLU A 400 1.59 -12.50 3.92
C GLU A 400 1.33 -12.80 2.44
N THR A 401 2.42 -12.94 1.67
CA THR A 401 2.35 -13.31 0.25
C THR A 401 1.84 -14.74 0.06
N LEU A 402 2.37 -15.70 0.83
CA LEU A 402 1.94 -17.10 0.78
C LEU A 402 0.48 -17.27 1.24
N THR A 403 0.07 -16.59 2.31
CA THR A 403 -1.33 -16.60 2.76
C THR A 403 -2.26 -16.00 1.71
N SER A 404 -1.84 -14.91 1.05
CA SER A 404 -2.63 -14.30 -0.04
C SER A 404 -2.71 -15.23 -1.25
N ALA A 405 -1.61 -15.93 -1.60
CA ALA A 405 -1.57 -16.90 -2.68
C ALA A 405 -2.46 -18.12 -2.38
N ALA A 406 -2.42 -18.65 -1.16
CA ALA A 406 -3.31 -19.71 -0.71
C ALA A 406 -4.78 -19.27 -0.73
N GLY A 407 -5.07 -18.03 -0.35
CA GLY A 407 -6.41 -17.44 -0.48
C GLY A 407 -6.88 -17.38 -1.93
N CYS A 408 -6.01 -16.99 -2.87
CA CYS A 408 -6.33 -17.00 -4.30
C CYS A 408 -6.60 -18.43 -4.80
N ALA A 409 -5.75 -19.39 -4.45
CA ALA A 409 -5.92 -20.78 -4.82
C ALA A 409 -7.21 -21.38 -4.25
N GLY A 410 -7.56 -21.06 -3.00
CA GLY A 410 -8.81 -21.48 -2.37
C GLY A 410 -10.05 -20.94 -3.08
N VAL A 411 -10.03 -19.66 -3.48
CA VAL A 411 -11.13 -19.08 -4.27
C VAL A 411 -11.21 -19.72 -5.66
N GLY A 412 -10.07 -19.98 -6.32
CA GLY A 412 -10.03 -20.66 -7.61
C GLY A 412 -10.54 -22.11 -7.54
N ALA A 413 -10.20 -22.85 -6.48
CA ALA A 413 -10.71 -24.19 -6.26
C ALA A 413 -12.23 -24.19 -6.04
N LEU A 414 -12.74 -23.30 -5.17
CA LEU A 414 -14.18 -23.15 -4.96
C LEU A 414 -14.92 -22.82 -6.28
N ALA A 415 -14.30 -22.01 -7.14
CA ALA A 415 -14.89 -21.67 -8.43
C ALA A 415 -14.97 -22.86 -9.42
N GLY A 416 -14.11 -23.87 -9.26
CA GLY A 416 -14.10 -25.06 -10.14
C GLY A 416 -14.99 -26.22 -9.68
N PHE A 417 -15.55 -26.16 -8.46
CA PHE A 417 -16.41 -27.23 -7.91
C PHE A 417 -17.92 -26.99 -8.11
N GLU A 418 -18.35 -25.77 -8.42
CA GLU A 418 -19.75 -25.44 -8.65
C GLU A 418 -19.99 -25.09 -10.13
N GLU A 419 -20.96 -25.76 -10.77
CA GLU A 419 -21.41 -25.47 -12.15
C GLU A 419 -21.90 -24.03 -12.32
N ALA A 420 -22.35 -23.38 -11.24
CA ALA A 420 -22.72 -21.98 -11.21
C ALA A 420 -21.85 -21.24 -10.19
N THR A 421 -20.84 -20.50 -10.65
CA THR A 421 -19.97 -19.73 -9.75
C THR A 421 -20.73 -18.51 -9.21
N PRO A 422 -21.04 -18.43 -7.90
CA PRO A 422 -21.84 -17.34 -7.38
C PRO A 422 -21.06 -16.01 -7.40
N ILE A 423 -21.75 -14.88 -7.59
CA ILE A 423 -21.17 -13.53 -7.72
C ILE A 423 -20.17 -13.19 -6.58
N TRP A 424 -20.40 -13.68 -5.36
CA TRP A 424 -19.50 -13.44 -4.23
C TRP A 424 -18.11 -14.08 -4.43
N ALA A 425 -18.00 -15.18 -5.17
CA ALA A 425 -16.74 -15.82 -5.50
C ALA A 425 -15.85 -14.91 -6.35
N TYR A 426 -16.43 -14.19 -7.32
CA TYR A 426 -15.70 -13.19 -8.11
C TYR A 426 -15.19 -12.03 -7.26
N ILE A 427 -16.01 -11.54 -6.31
CA ILE A 427 -15.61 -10.46 -5.40
C ILE A 427 -14.44 -10.92 -4.51
N LEU A 428 -14.53 -12.12 -3.93
CA LEU A 428 -13.44 -12.71 -3.15
C LEU A 428 -12.20 -12.92 -4.01
N GLY A 429 -12.36 -13.35 -5.26
CA GLY A 429 -11.27 -13.55 -6.21
C GLY A 429 -10.50 -12.25 -6.45
N VAL A 430 -11.20 -11.15 -6.74
CA VAL A 430 -10.54 -9.87 -6.97
C VAL A 430 -9.88 -9.32 -5.70
N LEU A 431 -10.50 -9.49 -4.54
CA LEU A 431 -9.88 -9.09 -3.26
C LEU A 431 -8.61 -9.91 -2.98
N ALA A 432 -8.66 -11.22 -3.19
CA ALA A 432 -7.53 -12.13 -3.00
C ALA A 432 -6.38 -11.80 -3.97
N VAL A 433 -6.68 -11.58 -5.25
CA VAL A 433 -5.67 -11.19 -6.25
C VAL A 433 -5.08 -9.82 -5.90
N GLY A 434 -5.89 -8.86 -5.46
CA GLY A 434 -5.44 -7.55 -5.04
C GLY A 434 -4.48 -7.58 -3.84
N THR A 435 -4.77 -8.42 -2.83
CA THR A 435 -3.89 -8.61 -1.67
C THR A 435 -2.61 -9.36 -2.06
N LEU A 436 -2.68 -10.35 -2.95
CA LEU A 436 -1.53 -11.06 -3.48
C LEU A 436 -0.59 -10.13 -4.26
N LEU A 437 -1.12 -9.32 -5.19
CA LEU A 437 -0.31 -8.37 -5.96
C LEU A 437 0.37 -7.34 -5.03
N ARG A 438 -0.36 -6.83 -4.04
CA ARG A 438 0.19 -5.88 -3.07
C ARG A 438 1.31 -6.51 -2.23
N SER A 439 1.06 -7.69 -1.66
CA SER A 439 2.02 -8.39 -0.79
C SER A 439 3.23 -8.86 -1.60
N GLY A 440 3.03 -9.42 -2.79
CA GLY A 440 4.09 -9.80 -3.71
C GLY A 440 4.96 -8.62 -4.13
N PHE A 441 4.36 -7.47 -4.44
CA PHE A 441 5.12 -6.25 -4.74
C PHE A 441 5.97 -5.80 -3.54
N GLN A 442 5.41 -5.81 -2.32
CA GLN A 442 6.16 -5.49 -1.10
C GLN A 442 7.31 -6.48 -0.84
N LEU A 443 7.06 -7.78 -0.99
CA LEU A 443 8.07 -8.83 -0.88
C LEU A 443 9.21 -8.61 -1.88
N LEU A 444 8.90 -8.34 -3.15
CA LEU A 444 9.92 -8.21 -4.20
C LEU A 444 10.73 -6.92 -4.09
N THR A 445 10.10 -5.79 -3.78
CA THR A 445 10.75 -4.47 -3.80
C THR A 445 11.45 -4.10 -2.50
N ILE A 446 10.97 -4.66 -1.38
CA ILE A 446 11.36 -4.26 -0.04
C ILE A 446 11.82 -5.48 0.75
N GLY A 447 10.94 -6.46 0.93
CA GLY A 447 11.18 -7.54 1.87
C GLY A 447 12.35 -8.46 1.53
N ARG A 448 12.44 -8.92 0.28
CA ARG A 448 13.51 -9.84 -0.18
C ARG A 448 14.89 -9.18 -0.13
N PRO A 449 15.10 -7.93 -0.61
CA PRO A 449 16.35 -7.22 -0.38
C PRO A 449 16.69 -7.08 1.10
N ALA A 450 15.72 -6.74 1.96
CA ALA A 450 15.92 -6.63 3.41
C ALA A 450 16.43 -7.94 4.01
N ALA A 451 15.74 -9.05 3.75
CA ALA A 451 16.06 -10.33 4.32
C ALA A 451 17.41 -10.86 3.84
N ARG A 452 17.78 -10.62 2.58
CA ARG A 452 19.11 -10.96 2.05
C ARG A 452 20.22 -10.14 2.70
N LEU A 453 19.99 -8.85 2.93
CA LEU A 453 20.94 -7.97 3.59
C LEU A 453 21.15 -8.38 5.05
N LEU A 454 20.07 -8.67 5.78
CA LEU A 454 20.14 -9.18 7.15
C LEU A 454 20.81 -10.56 7.23
N ALA A 455 20.50 -11.47 6.30
CA ALA A 455 21.18 -12.76 6.25
C ALA A 455 22.69 -12.59 6.04
N ARG A 456 23.10 -11.74 5.08
CA ARG A 456 24.51 -11.43 4.82
C ARG A 456 25.19 -10.83 6.06
N ALA A 457 24.56 -9.82 6.68
CA ALA A 457 25.06 -9.18 7.89
C ALA A 457 25.22 -10.18 9.04
N ALA A 458 24.26 -11.10 9.22
CA ALA A 458 24.32 -12.16 10.23
C ALA A 458 25.45 -13.17 9.99
N THR A 459 25.83 -13.42 8.73
CA THR A 459 26.91 -14.33 8.35
C THR A 459 28.28 -13.65 8.24
N ALA A 460 28.40 -12.36 8.53
CA ALA A 460 29.65 -11.64 8.40
C ALA A 460 30.76 -12.26 9.31
N PRO A 461 32.01 -12.37 8.83
CA PRO A 461 33.06 -13.15 9.49
C PRO A 461 33.70 -12.47 10.70
N VAL A 462 33.51 -11.16 10.88
CA VAL A 462 34.15 -10.37 11.96
C VAL A 462 33.08 -10.00 13.00
N PRO A 463 32.82 -10.86 14.01
CA PRO A 463 31.96 -10.50 15.13
C PRO A 463 32.67 -9.50 16.05
N VAL A 464 31.94 -8.48 16.48
CA VAL A 464 32.38 -7.54 17.51
C VAL A 464 31.62 -7.86 18.78
N VAL A 465 32.31 -8.46 19.76
CA VAL A 465 31.71 -8.80 21.06
C VAL A 465 31.48 -7.52 21.85
N ARG A 466 30.31 -7.40 22.47
CA ARG A 466 29.91 -6.27 23.33
C ARG A 466 29.11 -6.76 24.52
N ARG A 467 28.93 -5.91 25.53
CA ARG A 467 27.97 -6.15 26.62
C ARG A 467 26.62 -5.57 26.23
N TYR A 468 25.53 -6.15 26.73
CA TYR A 468 24.20 -5.62 26.45
C TYR A 468 23.29 -5.57 27.69
N ALA A 469 22.31 -4.68 27.62
CA ALA A 469 21.11 -4.68 28.45
C ALA A 469 19.88 -4.64 27.54
N MET A 470 18.93 -5.56 27.76
CA MET A 470 17.70 -5.68 26.99
C MET A 470 16.57 -4.92 27.68
N LEU A 471 16.08 -3.87 27.05
CA LEU A 471 14.99 -3.04 27.55
C LEU A 471 13.78 -3.13 26.61
N HIS A 472 12.61 -2.73 27.09
CA HIS A 472 11.39 -2.69 26.30
C HIS A 472 10.95 -1.24 26.11
N ASP A 473 10.62 -0.87 24.86
CA ASP A 473 10.02 0.45 24.60
C ASP A 473 8.64 0.53 25.28
N PRO A 474 8.42 1.45 26.23
CA PRO A 474 7.17 1.54 26.99
C PRO A 474 5.95 1.86 26.12
N TYR A 475 6.14 2.45 24.92
CA TYR A 475 5.03 2.81 24.03
C TYR A 475 4.75 1.75 22.97
N GLY A 476 5.81 1.07 22.51
CA GLY A 476 5.72 0.13 21.39
C GLY A 476 5.77 -1.33 21.80
N GLY A 477 6.24 -1.63 23.01
CA GLY A 477 6.59 -2.98 23.42
C GLY A 477 7.67 -3.60 22.53
N ALA A 478 8.46 -2.79 21.81
CA ALA A 478 9.54 -3.34 21.00
C ALA A 478 10.75 -3.62 21.91
N PRO A 479 11.37 -4.81 21.83
CA PRO A 479 12.62 -5.08 22.52
C PRO A 479 13.74 -4.21 21.92
N VAL A 480 14.51 -3.55 22.77
CA VAL A 480 15.63 -2.69 22.42
C VAL A 480 16.88 -3.18 23.12
N LEU A 481 17.89 -3.48 22.33
CA LEU A 481 19.21 -3.86 22.81
C LEU A 481 20.06 -2.60 23.01
N VAL A 482 20.43 -2.31 24.25
CA VAL A 482 21.43 -1.29 24.56
C VAL A 482 22.80 -1.94 24.65
N VAL A 483 23.76 -1.40 23.91
CA VAL A 483 25.10 -2.01 23.73
C VAL A 483 26.15 -1.17 24.45
N PHE A 484 27.10 -1.85 25.10
CA PHE A 484 28.16 -1.27 25.93
C PHE A 484 29.53 -1.85 25.59
N PRO A 485 30.63 -1.16 25.95
CA PRO A 485 31.99 -1.67 25.75
C PRO A 485 32.18 -3.05 26.37
N THR A 486 33.00 -3.89 25.72
CA THR A 486 33.24 -5.28 26.13
C THR A 486 33.95 -5.38 27.48
N HIS A 487 34.91 -4.48 27.72
CA HIS A 487 35.85 -4.53 28.85
C HIS A 487 35.74 -3.32 29.77
N GLY A 488 34.55 -3.02 30.28
CA GLY A 488 34.41 -1.90 31.22
C GLY A 488 33.52 -2.18 32.42
N GLY A 489 33.25 -1.12 33.17
CA GLY A 489 32.68 -1.18 34.52
C GLY A 489 31.16 -1.06 34.56
N PRO A 490 30.59 -1.01 35.77
CA PRO A 490 29.18 -0.67 36.00
C PRO A 490 28.83 0.76 35.54
N ASP A 491 29.81 1.66 35.49
CA ASP A 491 29.65 3.08 35.15
C ASP A 491 29.81 3.38 33.65
N ASP A 492 29.98 2.34 32.84
CA ASP A 492 30.14 2.49 31.39
C ASP A 492 28.91 3.12 30.75
N ARG A 493 29.15 3.98 29.76
CA ARG A 493 28.11 4.59 28.94
C ARG A 493 27.75 3.68 27.77
N PRO A 494 26.48 3.73 27.30
CA PRO A 494 26.06 2.98 26.14
C PRO A 494 26.76 3.47 24.86
N GLU A 495 27.27 2.54 24.05
CA GLU A 495 27.89 2.79 22.74
C GLU A 495 26.85 2.87 21.61
N GLY A 496 25.71 2.21 21.77
CA GLY A 496 24.67 2.19 20.75
C GLY A 496 23.37 1.51 21.15
N LEU A 497 22.36 1.67 20.31
CA LEU A 497 21.02 1.10 20.46
C LEU A 497 20.63 0.32 19.22
N LEU A 498 19.90 -0.78 19.42
CA LEU A 498 19.34 -1.57 18.34
C LEU A 498 17.93 -2.04 18.68
N VAL A 499 16.95 -1.58 17.90
CA VAL A 499 15.56 -2.04 18.03
C VAL A 499 15.42 -3.40 17.34
N LEU A 500 14.91 -4.39 18.05
CA LEU A 500 14.75 -5.75 17.56
C LEU A 500 13.31 -6.00 17.09
N ALA A 501 13.17 -6.80 16.05
CA ALA A 501 11.89 -7.37 15.67
C ALA A 501 11.49 -8.44 16.69
N SER A 502 10.27 -8.37 17.21
CA SER A 502 9.76 -9.35 18.17
C SER A 502 9.80 -10.77 17.57
N PRO A 503 10.58 -11.71 18.15
CA PRO A 503 10.74 -13.06 17.59
C PRO A 503 9.44 -13.88 17.70
N GLY A 504 8.63 -13.61 18.72
CA GLY A 504 7.43 -14.37 19.03
C GLY A 504 6.23 -14.08 18.14
N THR A 505 5.05 -14.59 18.48
CA THR A 505 3.80 -14.31 17.73
C THR A 505 3.17 -13.00 18.22
N PRO A 506 2.20 -12.39 17.50
CA PRO A 506 1.51 -11.20 18.00
C PRO A 506 0.87 -11.38 19.39
N LYS A 507 0.48 -12.61 19.76
CA LYS A 507 -0.07 -12.94 21.09
C LYS A 507 1.01 -13.14 22.16
N ARG A 508 2.25 -13.44 21.77
CA ARG A 508 3.40 -13.70 22.66
C ARG A 508 4.65 -13.10 22.02
N PRO A 509 4.77 -11.76 21.92
CA PRO A 509 5.84 -11.11 21.16
C PRO A 509 7.24 -11.38 21.74
N TRP A 510 7.30 -11.66 23.04
CA TRP A 510 8.52 -11.88 23.82
C TRP A 510 9.11 -13.28 23.67
N LEU A 511 8.33 -14.24 23.15
CA LEU A 511 8.76 -15.63 23.07
C LEU A 511 9.94 -15.74 22.09
N GLY A 512 11.10 -16.17 22.58
CA GLY A 512 12.34 -16.29 21.79
C GLY A 512 13.34 -15.15 21.98
N LEU A 513 13.07 -14.20 22.88
CA LEU A 513 14.12 -13.29 23.38
C LEU A 513 15.14 -14.06 24.24
N PRO A 514 16.35 -13.52 24.45
CA PRO A 514 17.36 -14.10 25.34
C PRO A 514 16.81 -14.44 26.73
N SER A 515 17.39 -15.47 27.38
CA SER A 515 16.95 -15.88 28.71
C SER A 515 17.43 -14.92 29.79
N ALA A 516 18.63 -14.37 29.63
CA ALA A 516 19.18 -13.33 30.48
C ALA A 516 18.87 -11.94 29.90
N PRO A 517 18.41 -10.97 30.71
CA PRO A 517 18.15 -9.61 30.24
C PRO A 517 19.46 -8.81 30.06
N THR A 518 20.58 -9.31 30.56
CA THR A 518 21.92 -8.73 30.40
C THR A 518 22.93 -9.82 30.03
N GLY A 519 24.03 -9.44 29.37
CA GLY A 519 25.07 -10.41 29.00
C GLY A 519 26.01 -9.92 27.91
N SER A 520 26.61 -10.86 27.17
CA SER A 520 27.42 -10.58 25.99
C SER A 520 26.65 -10.80 24.70
N VAL A 521 26.92 -9.97 23.70
CA VAL A 521 26.33 -10.04 22.36
C VAL A 521 27.44 -9.96 21.32
N GLU A 522 27.39 -10.83 20.30
CA GLU A 522 28.23 -10.70 19.12
C GLU A 522 27.50 -9.86 18.07
N LEU A 523 28.05 -8.71 17.72
CA LEU A 523 27.52 -7.83 16.69
C LEU A 523 28.20 -8.11 15.35
N ARG A 524 27.43 -8.50 14.33
CA ARG A 524 27.93 -8.80 12.97
C ARG A 524 27.32 -7.88 11.93
N GLY A 525 28.03 -7.62 10.82
CA GLY A 525 27.49 -6.86 9.67
C GLY A 525 27.88 -5.37 9.61
N TRP A 526 28.90 -4.93 10.34
CA TRP A 526 29.31 -3.51 10.42
C TRP A 526 29.62 -2.81 9.08
N LEU A 527 29.94 -3.57 8.03
CA LEU A 527 30.21 -3.06 6.69
C LEU A 527 28.93 -2.83 5.87
N ASP A 528 27.83 -3.50 6.21
CA ASP A 528 26.55 -3.32 5.53
C ASP A 528 25.88 -2.04 6.05
N ARG A 529 25.51 -1.14 5.13
CA ARG A 529 24.87 0.15 5.44
C ARG A 529 23.46 0.20 4.89
N ALA A 530 22.55 0.79 5.66
CA ALA A 530 21.23 1.16 5.18
C ALA A 530 21.32 2.38 4.23
N ASP A 531 20.23 2.67 3.51
CA ASP A 531 20.15 3.83 2.60
C ASP A 531 20.47 5.18 3.28
N ASN A 532 20.33 5.26 4.61
CA ASN A 532 20.65 6.44 5.41
C ASN A 532 22.10 6.47 5.93
N GLY A 533 22.95 5.50 5.54
CA GLY A 533 24.35 5.38 5.96
C GLY A 533 24.56 4.72 7.32
N LEU A 534 23.51 4.41 8.08
CA LEU A 534 23.63 3.73 9.36
C LEU A 534 24.00 2.25 9.16
N PRO A 535 24.82 1.67 10.07
CA PRO A 535 25.21 0.28 9.96
C PRO A 535 24.03 -0.66 10.23
N ILE A 536 23.96 -1.74 9.46
CA ILE A 536 22.98 -2.81 9.65
C ILE A 536 23.68 -3.94 10.39
N VAL A 537 23.45 -3.98 11.69
CA VAL A 537 24.11 -4.93 12.58
C VAL A 537 23.10 -5.98 13.03
N VAL A 538 23.48 -7.25 12.95
CA VAL A 538 22.70 -8.37 13.45
C VAL A 538 23.35 -8.90 14.73
N PRO A 539 22.67 -8.80 15.88
CA PRO A 539 23.16 -9.33 17.15
C PRO A 539 22.97 -10.85 17.21
N TRP A 540 23.97 -11.52 17.74
CA TRP A 540 23.94 -12.93 18.09
C TRP A 540 24.04 -13.06 19.61
N ILE A 541 23.03 -13.67 20.22
CA ILE A 541 22.94 -13.90 21.66
C ILE A 541 22.60 -15.37 21.87
N GLU A 542 23.32 -16.05 22.77
CA GLU A 542 23.14 -17.49 23.03
C GLU A 542 23.22 -18.36 21.76
N GLY A 543 24.13 -17.99 20.85
CA GLY A 543 24.33 -18.69 19.57
C GLY A 543 23.23 -18.46 18.53
N ARG A 544 22.32 -17.50 18.74
CA ARG A 544 21.14 -17.28 17.89
C ARG A 544 21.11 -15.84 17.35
N PRO A 545 20.82 -15.62 16.05
CA PRO A 545 20.63 -14.27 15.53
C PRO A 545 19.30 -13.68 15.98
N LEU A 546 19.30 -12.41 16.41
CA LEU A 546 18.07 -11.63 16.59
C LEU A 546 17.98 -10.58 15.48
N TRP A 547 16.80 -10.47 14.87
CA TRP A 547 16.63 -9.65 13.66
C TRP A 547 16.34 -8.20 14.03
N PRO A 548 17.14 -7.23 13.55
CA PRO A 548 16.87 -5.82 13.82
C PRO A 548 15.63 -5.34 13.06
N ALA A 549 14.79 -4.54 13.73
CA ALA A 549 13.69 -3.81 13.12
C ALA A 549 14.15 -2.48 12.51
N GLU A 550 15.26 -1.93 13.02
CA GLU A 550 15.84 -0.67 12.58
C GLU A 550 17.37 -0.78 12.50
N PRO A 551 18.07 0.08 11.71
CA PRO A 551 19.53 0.12 11.70
C PRO A 551 20.13 0.44 13.08
N TYR A 552 21.38 0.01 13.30
CA TYR A 552 22.11 0.29 14.53
C TYR A 552 22.35 1.79 14.68
N ARG A 553 22.09 2.31 15.88
CA ARG A 553 22.27 3.72 16.22
C ARG A 553 23.46 3.85 17.16
N GLU A 554 24.52 4.47 16.67
CA GLU A 554 25.68 4.82 17.48
C GLU A 554 25.35 5.94 18.49
N ALA A 555 26.03 5.94 19.63
CA ALA A 555 25.92 6.97 20.64
C ALA A 555 26.34 8.35 20.10
N GLY A 556 25.85 9.41 20.73
CA GLY A 556 26.14 10.81 20.36
C GLY A 556 25.08 11.46 19.46
N GLY A 557 24.15 10.67 18.93
CA GLY A 557 22.96 11.18 18.24
C GLY A 557 21.88 11.65 19.22
N SER A 558 21.15 12.69 18.82
CA SER A 558 20.03 13.18 19.61
C SER A 558 18.81 12.22 19.64
N GLU A 559 18.64 11.42 18.59
CA GLU A 559 17.67 10.32 18.60
C GLU A 559 18.06 9.20 19.56
N PHE A 560 19.36 8.95 19.71
CA PHE A 560 19.89 7.98 20.65
C PHE A 560 19.57 8.43 22.08
N ALA A 561 19.84 9.70 22.42
CA ALA A 561 19.51 10.25 23.73
C ALA A 561 17.99 10.20 24.04
N GLU A 562 17.13 10.63 23.11
CA GLU A 562 15.67 10.58 23.29
C GLU A 562 15.15 9.16 23.48
N GLN A 563 15.72 8.20 22.75
CA GLN A 563 15.33 6.80 22.89
C GLN A 563 15.84 6.21 24.21
N LEU A 564 17.04 6.58 24.64
CA LEU A 564 17.62 6.15 25.91
C LEU A 564 16.84 6.68 27.11
N GLU A 565 16.51 7.98 27.10
CA GLU A 565 15.67 8.65 28.10
C GLU A 565 14.27 8.01 28.16
N ARG A 566 13.70 7.62 27.01
CA ARG A 566 12.43 6.89 26.97
C ARG A 566 12.52 5.50 27.61
N LEU A 567 13.63 4.79 27.40
CA LEU A 567 13.81 3.43 27.89
C LEU A 567 14.10 3.38 29.40
N ALA A 568 14.79 4.40 29.90
CA ALA A 568 15.09 4.57 31.31
C ALA A 568 14.93 6.06 31.66
N PRO A 569 13.69 6.51 31.96
CA PRO A 569 13.47 7.88 32.39
C PRO A 569 14.31 8.16 33.63
N PRO A 570 14.86 9.38 33.78
CA PRO A 570 15.60 9.74 34.97
C PRO A 570 14.72 9.43 36.19
N GLN A 571 15.26 8.67 37.13
CA GLN A 571 14.57 8.52 38.41
C GLN A 571 14.60 9.92 39.01
N GLU A 572 13.45 10.55 39.12
CA GLU A 572 13.29 11.68 40.03
C GLU A 572 13.81 11.14 41.36
N GLU A 573 15.00 11.61 41.78
CA GLU A 573 15.54 11.29 43.09
C GLU A 573 14.39 11.58 44.03
N GLU A 574 13.83 10.52 44.60
CA GLU A 574 12.69 10.57 45.51
C GLU A 574 13.15 11.50 46.62
N GLU A 575 12.75 12.78 46.51
CA GLU A 575 13.21 13.87 47.35
C GLU A 575 13.03 13.35 48.76
N ALA A 576 14.15 13.06 49.42
CA ALA A 576 14.18 12.43 50.71
C ALA A 576 13.32 13.28 51.63
N SER A 577 12.08 12.86 51.85
CA SER A 577 11.14 13.56 52.70
C SER A 577 11.78 13.58 54.08
N PRO A 578 12.24 14.73 54.58
CA PRO A 578 12.87 14.77 55.89
C PRO A 578 11.76 14.48 56.91
N LEU A 579 11.87 13.36 57.60
CA LEU A 579 11.10 13.05 58.81
C LEU A 579 11.70 13.76 60.01
#